data_AF-A0A7S8EDS1-F1
#
_entry.id   AF-A0A7S8EDS1-F1
#
_cell.length_a   1.000
_cell.length_b   1.000
_cell.length_c   1.000
_cell.angle_alpha   90.00
_cell.angle_beta   90.00
_cell.angle_gamma   90.00
#
_symmetry.space_group_name_H-M   'P 1'
#
loop_
_entity.id
_entity.type
_entity.pdbx_description
1 polymer ?
#
loop_
_entity_poly.entity_id
_entity_poly.type
_entity_poly.pdbx_seq_one_letter_code
_entity_poly.pdbx_strand_id
1 'polypeptide(L)'
;MPDNQDACPSTPGPANSSGCPQTNPDNDGDGIPNSSDSCPNQSGPASNNGCPVTDPDSDGDGITDSNDACPGEFGIPLLNGCPEVGDNDGDGVPNDIDECPQSAGPASNDGCPVIEAPGSTDAGGPVDIASGPVQAPQVVSMVGLLPRLHNRT
;
A
#
# COMPACT_ATOMS: atom_id res chain seq x y z
N MET A 1 48.45 -18.10 18.70
CA MET A 1 48.29 -17.13 19.81
C MET A 1 49.41 -17.42 20.81
N PRO A 2 50.00 -16.46 21.56
CA PRO A 2 50.98 -16.81 22.59
C PRO A 2 50.33 -17.71 23.66
N ASP A 3 51.03 -18.73 24.16
CA ASP A 3 50.48 -19.74 25.08
C ASP A 3 49.78 -19.15 26.31
N ASN A 4 50.26 -18.02 26.82
CA ASN A 4 49.66 -17.35 27.99
C ASN A 4 48.34 -16.60 27.68
N GLN A 5 47.95 -16.54 26.42
CA GLN A 5 46.68 -15.97 25.94
C GLN A 5 45.85 -17.02 25.17
N ASP A 6 46.39 -18.22 24.98
CA ASP A 6 45.74 -19.32 24.28
C ASP A 6 44.94 -20.18 25.28
N ALA A 7 43.65 -20.37 25.06
CA ALA A 7 42.81 -21.21 25.91
C ALA A 7 43.12 -22.71 25.72
N CYS A 8 43.78 -23.07 24.60
CA CYS A 8 44.21 -24.42 24.28
C CYS A 8 45.69 -24.46 23.85
N PRO A 9 46.65 -24.15 24.75
CA PRO A 9 48.08 -23.99 24.37
C PRO A 9 48.74 -25.20 23.71
N SER A 10 48.17 -26.40 23.88
CA SER A 10 48.68 -27.65 23.32
C SER A 10 48.04 -28.04 21.99
N THR A 11 47.12 -27.24 21.43
CA THR A 11 46.45 -27.57 20.17
C THR A 11 46.18 -26.31 19.35
N PRO A 12 46.57 -26.25 18.06
CA PRO A 12 46.31 -25.07 17.24
C PRO A 12 44.82 -24.78 17.07
N GLY A 13 44.45 -23.50 17.12
CA GLY A 13 43.12 -23.00 16.79
C GLY A 13 43.14 -21.53 16.37
N PRO A 14 42.07 -21.05 15.71
CA PRO A 14 42.00 -19.68 15.24
C PRO A 14 41.80 -18.67 16.38
N ALA A 15 42.08 -17.39 16.11
CA ALA A 15 42.03 -16.34 17.13
C ALA A 15 40.59 -16.06 17.60
N ASN A 16 39.58 -16.22 16.73
CA ASN A 16 38.16 -16.07 17.06
C ASN A 16 37.63 -17.18 17.99
N SER A 17 38.41 -18.23 18.24
CA SER A 17 38.11 -19.30 19.21
C SER A 17 39.16 -19.38 20.32
N SER A 18 39.83 -18.25 20.63
CA SER A 18 40.84 -18.15 21.68
C SER A 18 41.96 -19.20 21.58
N GLY A 19 42.34 -19.56 20.35
CA GLY A 19 43.40 -20.56 20.09
C GLY A 19 42.95 -22.01 20.22
N CYS A 20 41.68 -22.27 20.53
CA CYS A 20 41.12 -23.62 20.57
C CYS A 20 40.57 -24.08 19.21
N PRO A 21 40.66 -25.37 18.86
CA PRO A 21 39.95 -25.91 17.69
C PRO A 21 38.44 -25.64 17.76
N GLN A 22 37.84 -25.15 16.67
CA GLN A 22 36.39 -25.05 16.56
C GLN A 22 35.81 -26.43 16.25
N THR A 23 34.85 -26.89 17.07
CA THR A 23 34.17 -28.19 16.86
C THR A 23 33.04 -28.12 15.83
N ASN A 24 32.46 -26.94 15.62
CA ASN A 24 31.46 -26.65 14.59
C ASN A 24 31.76 -25.27 14.00
N PRO A 25 32.71 -25.18 13.05
CA PRO A 25 32.98 -23.92 12.37
C PRO A 25 31.78 -23.52 11.49
N ASP A 26 31.55 -22.22 11.46
CA ASP A 26 30.56 -21.51 10.67
C ASP A 26 31.30 -20.26 10.16
N ASN A 27 31.72 -20.30 8.90
CA ASN A 27 32.69 -19.33 8.37
C ASN A 27 32.05 -18.00 7.99
N ASP A 28 30.79 -18.00 7.54
CA ASP A 28 30.06 -16.80 7.16
C ASP A 28 29.11 -16.31 8.26
N GLY A 29 28.87 -17.11 9.29
CA GLY A 29 28.16 -16.71 10.49
C GLY A 29 26.65 -16.66 10.31
N ASP A 30 26.09 -17.42 9.38
CA ASP A 30 24.64 -17.46 9.14
C ASP A 30 23.88 -18.37 10.13
N GLY A 31 24.62 -19.07 11.00
CA GLY A 31 24.08 -19.97 12.01
C GLY A 31 23.99 -21.43 11.57
N ILE A 32 24.41 -21.77 10.36
CA ILE A 32 24.47 -23.13 9.82
C ILE A 32 25.93 -23.57 9.78
N PRO A 33 26.31 -24.65 10.48
CA PRO A 33 27.70 -25.12 10.45
C PRO A 33 28.14 -25.48 9.03
N ASN A 34 29.40 -25.24 8.70
CA ASN A 34 30.01 -25.52 7.38
C ASN A 34 29.73 -26.95 6.86
N SER A 35 29.50 -27.91 7.75
CA SER A 35 29.22 -29.32 7.41
C SER A 35 27.79 -29.56 6.91
N SER A 36 26.88 -28.64 7.20
CA SER A 36 25.45 -28.68 6.84
C SER A 36 25.03 -27.51 5.93
N ASP A 37 25.94 -26.58 5.68
CA ASP A 37 25.77 -25.43 4.81
C ASP A 37 26.16 -25.77 3.36
N SER A 38 25.28 -25.45 2.42
CA SER A 38 25.52 -25.62 0.98
C SER A 38 26.41 -24.53 0.39
N CYS A 39 26.55 -23.40 1.06
CA CYS A 39 27.38 -22.26 0.69
C CYS A 39 28.27 -21.77 1.84
N PRO A 40 29.26 -22.56 2.32
CA PRO A 40 30.02 -22.32 3.57
C PRO A 40 30.87 -21.05 3.68
N ASN A 41 30.76 -20.09 2.76
CA ASN A 41 31.47 -18.81 2.81
C ASN A 41 30.57 -17.66 2.32
N GLN A 42 29.26 -17.88 2.18
CA GLN A 42 28.28 -16.90 1.73
C GLN A 42 27.01 -17.09 2.54
N SER A 43 26.76 -16.19 3.48
CA SER A 43 25.61 -16.28 4.37
C SER A 43 24.29 -16.40 3.63
N GLY A 44 23.42 -17.31 4.08
CA GLY A 44 22.08 -17.46 3.53
C GLY A 44 21.05 -17.92 4.57
N PRO A 45 19.75 -17.89 4.23
CA PRO A 45 18.74 -18.40 5.14
C PRO A 45 18.76 -19.93 5.21
N ALA A 46 18.35 -20.47 6.35
CA ALA A 46 18.15 -21.91 6.53
C ALA A 46 17.14 -22.53 5.56
N SER A 47 16.16 -21.75 5.08
CA SER A 47 15.22 -22.18 4.02
C SER A 47 15.92 -22.50 2.70
N ASN A 48 17.11 -21.93 2.47
CA ASN A 48 17.93 -22.17 1.29
C ASN A 48 19.26 -22.86 1.63
N ASN A 49 19.30 -23.64 2.71
CA ASN A 49 20.47 -24.40 3.16
C ASN A 49 21.76 -23.57 3.31
N GLY A 50 21.64 -22.34 3.81
CA GLY A 50 22.76 -21.43 4.02
C GLY A 50 23.26 -20.72 2.77
N CYS A 51 22.60 -20.92 1.63
CA CYS A 51 22.94 -20.18 0.42
C CYS A 51 22.16 -18.87 0.27
N PRO A 52 22.77 -17.81 -0.28
CA PRO A 52 22.05 -16.59 -0.62
C PRO A 52 20.86 -16.86 -1.56
N VAL A 53 19.76 -16.15 -1.36
CA VAL A 53 18.63 -16.15 -2.30
C VAL A 53 18.95 -15.18 -3.44
N THR A 54 19.01 -15.67 -4.68
CA THR A 54 19.43 -14.87 -5.84
C THR A 54 18.32 -14.00 -6.42
N ASP A 55 17.07 -14.35 -6.14
CA ASP A 55 15.87 -13.66 -6.62
C ASP A 55 14.82 -13.71 -5.50
N PRO A 56 14.96 -12.83 -4.48
CA PRO A 56 14.05 -12.79 -3.36
C PRO A 56 12.65 -12.30 -3.78
N ASP A 57 11.69 -12.49 -2.89
CA ASP A 57 10.35 -11.91 -2.94
C ASP A 57 10.25 -11.05 -1.68
N SER A 58 10.52 -9.76 -1.83
CA SER A 58 10.78 -8.82 -0.74
C SER A 58 9.51 -8.42 0.01
N ASP A 59 8.35 -8.44 -0.63
CA ASP A 59 7.05 -8.13 0.00
C ASP A 59 6.17 -9.35 0.27
N GLY A 60 6.52 -10.51 -0.27
CA GLY A 60 5.88 -11.78 -0.01
C GLY A 60 4.56 -11.98 -0.77
N ASP A 61 4.37 -11.31 -1.92
CA ASP A 61 3.15 -11.43 -2.73
C ASP A 61 3.13 -12.65 -3.67
N GLY A 62 4.26 -13.37 -3.75
CA GLY A 62 4.43 -14.57 -4.54
C GLY A 62 5.04 -14.33 -5.94
N ILE A 63 5.45 -13.10 -6.25
CA ILE A 63 6.22 -12.73 -7.44
C ILE A 63 7.63 -12.35 -6.99
N THR A 64 8.66 -12.86 -7.66
CA THR A 64 10.03 -12.49 -7.29
C THR A 64 10.36 -11.07 -7.71
N ASP A 65 11.26 -10.41 -6.97
CA ASP A 65 11.66 -9.01 -7.17
C ASP A 65 12.07 -8.69 -8.62
N SER A 66 12.65 -9.66 -9.34
CA SER A 66 13.02 -9.47 -10.76
C SER A 66 11.85 -9.50 -11.74
N ASN A 67 10.71 -10.04 -11.34
CA ASN A 67 9.46 -10.14 -12.12
C ASN A 67 8.33 -9.26 -11.58
N ASP A 68 8.55 -8.60 -10.45
CA ASP A 68 7.61 -7.72 -9.78
C ASP A 68 7.80 -6.26 -10.24
N ALA A 69 6.70 -5.60 -10.62
CA ALA A 69 6.67 -4.20 -11.00
C ALA A 69 6.72 -3.26 -9.77
N CYS A 70 6.36 -3.76 -8.59
CA CYS A 70 6.37 -3.07 -7.31
C CYS A 70 7.02 -3.90 -6.17
N PRO A 71 8.33 -4.27 -6.24
CA PRO A 71 8.98 -5.24 -5.33
C PRO A 71 9.00 -4.94 -3.82
N GLY A 72 8.42 -3.82 -3.38
CA GLY A 72 8.36 -3.43 -1.98
C GLY A 72 6.94 -3.20 -1.48
N GLU A 73 5.93 -3.47 -2.31
CA GLU A 73 4.52 -3.22 -2.03
C GLU A 73 3.68 -4.40 -2.48
N PHE A 74 3.21 -5.18 -1.51
CA PHE A 74 2.38 -6.36 -1.76
C PHE A 74 1.28 -6.08 -2.78
N GLY A 75 1.26 -6.86 -3.87
CA GLY A 75 0.28 -6.71 -4.93
C GLY A 75 -0.45 -7.99 -5.30
N ILE A 76 -0.99 -7.98 -6.52
CA ILE A 76 -1.69 -9.12 -7.10
C ILE A 76 -1.07 -9.54 -8.43
N PRO A 77 -1.10 -10.83 -8.80
CA PRO A 77 -0.57 -11.30 -10.07
C PRO A 77 -1.15 -10.63 -11.32
N LEU A 78 -2.38 -10.12 -11.25
CA LEU A 78 -3.02 -9.41 -12.36
C LEU A 78 -2.30 -8.10 -12.70
N LEU A 79 -1.67 -7.47 -11.71
CA LEU A 79 -0.99 -6.18 -11.83
C LEU A 79 0.54 -6.32 -11.75
N ASN A 80 1.06 -7.52 -12.04
CA ASN A 80 2.50 -7.85 -11.93
C ASN A 80 3.10 -7.46 -10.58
N GLY A 81 2.39 -7.74 -9.50
CA GLY A 81 2.87 -7.53 -8.12
C GLY A 81 2.70 -6.12 -7.58
N CYS A 82 2.03 -5.25 -8.33
CA CYS A 82 1.58 -3.97 -7.78
C CYS A 82 0.23 -4.09 -7.05
N PRO A 83 0.02 -3.27 -6.00
CA PRO A 83 -1.29 -3.12 -5.39
C PRO A 83 -2.30 -2.59 -6.41
N GLU A 84 -3.58 -2.80 -6.13
CA GLU A 84 -4.63 -2.08 -6.86
C GLU A 84 -4.38 -0.58 -6.70
N VAL A 85 -4.25 0.10 -7.84
CA VAL A 85 -4.17 1.56 -7.95
C VAL A 85 -5.30 2.12 -7.10
N GLY A 86 -4.95 2.92 -6.09
CA GLY A 86 -5.90 3.38 -5.09
C GLY A 86 -7.14 4.03 -5.70
N ASP A 87 -8.20 4.10 -4.93
CA ASP A 87 -9.45 4.75 -5.27
C ASP A 87 -9.64 5.86 -4.22
N ASN A 88 -9.25 7.09 -4.58
CA ASN A 88 -9.14 8.19 -3.62
C ASN A 88 -10.50 8.69 -3.13
N ASP A 89 -11.57 8.50 -3.90
CA ASP A 89 -12.92 8.94 -3.53
C ASP A 89 -13.89 7.80 -3.20
N GLY A 90 -13.46 6.55 -3.43
CA GLY A 90 -14.15 5.34 -2.99
C GLY A 90 -15.34 4.97 -3.87
N ASP A 91 -15.34 5.34 -5.15
CA ASP A 91 -16.45 5.10 -6.08
C ASP A 91 -16.40 3.76 -6.83
N GLY A 92 -15.29 3.02 -6.67
CA GLY A 92 -15.03 1.74 -7.30
C GLY A 92 -14.32 1.83 -8.66
N VAL A 93 -13.88 3.01 -9.08
CA VAL A 93 -13.05 3.27 -10.27
C VAL A 93 -11.63 3.63 -9.79
N PRO A 94 -10.60 2.82 -10.12
CA PRO A 94 -9.22 3.12 -9.77
C PRO A 94 -8.74 4.49 -10.31
N ASN A 95 -7.93 5.20 -9.53
CA ASN A 95 -7.43 6.55 -9.83
C ASN A 95 -6.78 6.70 -11.22
N ASP A 96 -6.22 5.64 -11.79
CA ASP A 96 -5.55 5.65 -13.10
C ASP A 96 -6.51 5.61 -14.29
N ILE A 97 -7.76 5.17 -14.04
CA ILE A 97 -8.85 5.14 -15.02
C ILE A 97 -10.05 6.01 -14.62
N ASP A 98 -9.92 6.76 -13.53
CA ASP A 98 -10.90 7.75 -13.06
C ASP A 98 -10.55 9.14 -13.62
N GLU A 99 -11.47 9.74 -14.39
CA GLU A 99 -11.32 11.10 -14.92
C GLU A 99 -11.51 12.18 -13.82
N CYS A 100 -12.12 11.81 -12.70
CA CYS A 100 -12.40 12.66 -11.56
C CYS A 100 -11.90 12.05 -10.22
N PRO A 101 -10.58 11.81 -10.00
CA PRO A 101 -10.02 11.05 -8.86
C PRO A 101 -10.24 11.59 -7.44
N GLN A 102 -11.09 12.59 -7.25
CA GLN A 102 -11.38 13.24 -5.96
C GLN A 102 -12.90 13.50 -5.83
N SER A 103 -13.73 12.93 -6.69
CA SER A 103 -15.16 13.24 -6.80
C SER A 103 -15.93 12.05 -7.36
N ALA A 104 -16.40 11.21 -6.43
CA ALA A 104 -17.07 9.96 -6.73
C ALA A 104 -18.16 10.06 -7.82
N GLY A 105 -18.09 9.14 -8.79
CA GLY A 105 -19.03 8.98 -9.88
C GLY A 105 -19.29 7.51 -10.20
N PRO A 106 -20.21 7.22 -11.14
CA PRO A 106 -20.38 5.85 -11.60
C PRO A 106 -19.29 5.47 -12.61
N ALA A 107 -18.85 4.21 -12.60
CA ALA A 107 -17.97 3.65 -13.63
C ALA A 107 -18.52 3.80 -15.07
N SER A 108 -19.83 4.01 -15.26
CA SER A 108 -20.43 4.30 -16.56
C SER A 108 -20.14 5.71 -17.09
N ASN A 109 -19.57 6.57 -16.25
CA ASN A 109 -19.19 7.95 -16.56
C ASN A 109 -17.72 8.21 -16.13
N ASP A 110 -16.88 7.18 -16.27
CA ASP A 110 -15.43 7.26 -16.05
C ASP A 110 -15.04 7.85 -14.67
N GLY A 111 -15.79 7.48 -13.62
CA GLY A 111 -15.56 7.95 -12.24
C GLY A 111 -16.02 9.39 -11.97
N CYS A 112 -16.56 10.09 -12.97
CA CYS A 112 -17.02 11.47 -12.79
C CYS A 112 -18.48 11.58 -12.32
N PRO A 113 -18.82 12.58 -11.47
CA PRO A 113 -20.18 12.80 -11.02
C PRO A 113 -21.13 13.05 -12.20
N VAL A 114 -22.30 12.41 -12.17
CA VAL A 114 -23.37 12.73 -13.12
C VAL A 114 -23.94 14.09 -12.72
N ILE A 115 -23.65 15.11 -13.52
CA ILE A 115 -24.39 16.37 -13.45
C ILE A 115 -25.82 16.11 -13.91
N GLU A 116 -26.68 15.75 -12.96
CA GLU A 116 -28.12 15.72 -13.20
C GLU A 116 -28.52 17.13 -13.64
N ALA A 117 -28.86 17.27 -14.92
CA ALA A 117 -29.57 18.45 -15.38
C ALA A 117 -30.75 18.66 -14.43
N PRO A 118 -30.97 19.86 -13.87
CA PRO A 118 -32.01 20.08 -12.89
C PRO A 118 -33.36 19.68 -13.50
N GLY A 119 -33.89 18.51 -13.12
CA GLY A 119 -35.15 17.97 -13.63
C GLY A 119 -35.25 16.47 -13.90
N SER A 120 -34.21 15.65 -13.72
CA SER A 120 -34.31 14.19 -13.94
C SER A 120 -34.80 13.44 -12.70
N THR A 121 -36.10 13.43 -12.45
CA THR A 121 -36.70 12.51 -11.46
C THR A 121 -36.82 11.11 -12.04
N ASP A 122 -35.84 10.22 -11.81
CA ASP A 122 -36.04 8.79 -11.98
C ASP A 122 -36.00 8.07 -10.64
N ALA A 123 -37.16 8.07 -9.97
CA ALA A 123 -37.45 7.14 -8.89
C ALA A 123 -38.14 5.91 -9.49
N GLY A 124 -37.35 4.90 -9.83
CA GLY A 124 -37.83 3.55 -10.07
C GLY A 124 -38.40 2.93 -8.79
N GLY A 125 -39.67 3.19 -8.48
CA GLY A 125 -40.46 2.46 -7.48
C GLY A 125 -41.68 3.23 -6.94
N PRO A 126 -42.89 2.63 -6.87
CA PRO A 126 -44.07 3.34 -6.39
C PRO A 126 -44.02 3.43 -4.86
N VAL A 127 -43.87 4.65 -4.34
CA VAL A 127 -44.21 4.94 -2.95
C VAL A 127 -45.42 5.85 -2.92
N ASP A 128 -46.58 5.22 -2.74
CA ASP A 128 -47.81 5.86 -2.34
C ASP A 128 -47.58 6.64 -1.04
N ILE A 129 -47.52 7.97 -1.09
CA ILE A 129 -47.71 8.81 0.11
C ILE A 129 -48.64 9.98 -0.22
N ALA A 130 -49.91 9.70 0.05
CA ALA A 130 -50.97 10.57 0.57
C ALA A 130 -51.07 12.03 0.09
N SER A 131 -52.25 12.31 -0.47
CA SER A 131 -52.88 13.61 -0.61
C SER A 131 -52.66 14.55 0.60
N GLY A 132 -52.13 15.74 0.33
CA GLY A 132 -52.15 16.90 1.23
C GLY A 132 -52.19 18.20 0.41
N PRO A 133 -53.02 19.20 0.77
CA PRO A 133 -53.29 20.34 -0.10
C PRO A 133 -52.12 21.32 -0.15
N VAL A 134 -51.82 21.75 -1.37
CA VAL A 134 -50.84 22.78 -1.73
C VAL A 134 -51.14 24.08 -0.97
N GLN A 135 -50.19 24.55 -0.16
CA GLN A 135 -50.31 25.83 0.54
C GLN A 135 -49.85 26.98 -0.37
N ALA A 136 -50.79 27.87 -0.69
CA ALA A 136 -50.59 29.07 -1.50
C ALA A 136 -49.74 30.15 -0.76
N PRO A 137 -49.19 31.16 -1.48
CA PRO A 137 -48.04 31.93 -1.04
C PRO A 137 -48.41 33.00 0.00
N GLN A 138 -47.52 33.22 0.98
CA GLN A 138 -47.66 34.30 1.94
C GLN A 138 -47.19 35.62 1.33
N VAL A 139 -48.14 36.51 1.07
CA VAL A 139 -47.92 37.91 0.73
C VAL A 139 -47.39 38.65 1.97
N VAL A 140 -46.16 39.17 1.93
CA VAL A 140 -45.68 40.12 2.95
C VAL A 140 -45.76 41.53 2.39
N SER A 141 -46.60 42.31 3.07
CA SER A 141 -47.03 43.67 2.78
C SER A 141 -45.92 44.71 2.99
N MET A 142 -46.00 45.78 2.20
CA MET A 142 -45.13 46.94 2.20
C MET A 142 -45.30 47.85 3.43
N VAL A 143 -44.18 48.27 4.01
CA VAL A 143 -43.92 49.56 4.71
C VAL A 143 -42.39 49.75 4.58
N GLY A 144 -41.76 50.75 3.95
CA GLY A 144 -42.09 52.14 3.63
C GLY A 144 -41.20 53.08 4.45
N LEU A 145 -40.02 53.55 3.95
CA LEU A 145 -39.48 54.93 4.13
C LEU A 145 -38.10 55.19 3.46
N LEU A 146 -38.15 55.92 2.33
CA LEU A 146 -37.29 57.00 1.80
C LEU A 146 -35.76 56.90 1.54
N PRO A 147 -35.25 57.66 0.53
CA PRO A 147 -33.97 57.43 -0.14
C PRO A 147 -32.84 58.34 0.37
N ARG A 148 -31.58 57.89 0.26
CA ARG A 148 -30.42 58.78 0.31
C ARG A 148 -29.73 58.87 -1.04
N LEU A 149 -29.83 60.07 -1.60
CA LEU A 149 -29.09 60.58 -2.75
C LEU A 149 -27.59 60.29 -2.62
N HIS A 150 -27.01 59.68 -3.64
CA HIS A 150 -25.58 59.76 -3.90
C HIS A 150 -25.38 60.57 -5.17
N ASN A 151 -24.80 61.75 -4.98
CA ASN A 151 -24.44 62.69 -6.03
C ASN A 151 -23.21 62.15 -6.77
N ARG A 152 -23.24 62.24 -8.10
CA ARG A 152 -22.10 61.95 -8.98
C ARG A 152 -21.04 63.04 -8.82
N THR A 153 -19.79 62.61 -8.81
CA THR A 153 -18.63 63.40 -9.25
C THR A 153 -17.74 62.49 -10.08
#